data_AF-A0A8S3WAC7-F1
#
_entry.id   AF-A0A8S3WAC7-F1
#
_cell.length_a   1.000
_cell.length_b   1.000
_cell.length_c   1.000
_cell.angle_alpha   90.00
_cell.angle_beta   90.00
_cell.angle_gamma   90.00
#
_symmetry.space_group_name_H-M   'P 1'
#
loop_
_entity.id
_entity.type
_entity.pdbx_description
1 polymer ?
#
loop_
_entity_poly.entity_id
_entity_poly.type
_entity_poly.pdbx_seq_one_letter_code
_entity_poly.pdbx_strand_id
1 'polypeptide(L)'
;MIAFNKPDQIESTSDDVYQIPEERNFAEVLVTGDQQDYGDMEEGRKRRHNADPKSWKRNKAFLKRMRGEEYLGYSKPKDRKFQQDIVRQARRLRPTCVSNFCKKSKKNRARQEKEEDKKKAAAGEFILLTVDLEAVKNQECDSVHSTIERKLKNREINLPSDYVTITKEARSTNPYEAINVDHEFVKDYARPENMLYKSIRPGRKARDPQVVDRVIKYNTMTI
;
A
#
# COMPACT_ATOMS: atom_id res chain seq x y z
N MET A 1 53.45 -14.11 57.30
CA MET A 1 52.93 -12.73 57.26
C MET A 1 54.07 -11.82 56.82
N ILE A 2 53.83 -11.10 55.72
CA ILE A 2 54.46 -9.87 55.21
C ILE A 2 56.00 -9.84 55.25
N ALA A 3 56.60 -10.05 54.08
CA ALA A 3 58.02 -9.91 53.81
C ALA A 3 58.42 -8.45 53.49
N PHE A 4 59.70 -8.21 53.77
CA PHE A 4 60.44 -6.96 53.78
C PHE A 4 60.99 -6.50 52.41
N ASN A 5 61.36 -5.21 52.38
CA ASN A 5 62.51 -4.58 51.69
C ASN A 5 62.38 -4.01 50.27
N LYS A 6 62.51 -2.66 50.26
CA LYS A 6 63.43 -1.77 49.52
C LYS A 6 63.33 -1.57 47.99
N PRO A 7 63.80 -0.38 47.51
CA PRO A 7 63.65 0.14 46.15
C PRO A 7 64.84 -0.23 45.26
N ASP A 8 64.66 -0.22 43.93
CA ASP A 8 65.73 -0.20 42.92
C ASP A 8 65.25 0.49 41.62
N GLN A 9 65.97 1.53 41.16
CA GLN A 9 66.81 1.62 39.94
C GLN A 9 66.01 1.57 38.61
N ILE A 10 65.78 2.69 37.91
CA ILE A 10 66.62 3.33 36.85
C ILE A 10 67.00 2.36 35.70
N GLU A 11 66.45 2.62 34.51
CA GLU A 11 67.09 2.33 33.23
C GLU A 11 66.99 3.57 32.31
N SER A 12 68.09 3.84 31.64
CA SER A 12 68.35 4.97 30.74
C SER A 12 68.46 4.46 29.29
N THR A 13 67.84 5.15 28.33
CA THR A 13 68.21 5.14 26.90
C THR A 13 67.77 6.49 26.31
N SER A 14 68.65 7.49 26.30
CA SER A 14 69.55 7.88 25.19
C SER A 14 68.86 8.69 24.09
N ASP A 15 69.26 9.96 24.03
CA ASP A 15 69.42 10.86 22.88
C ASP A 15 68.57 10.60 21.64
N ASP A 16 67.67 11.53 21.32
CA ASP A 16 67.44 11.92 19.93
C ASP A 16 66.93 13.37 19.82
N VAL A 17 67.86 14.22 19.38
CA VAL A 17 67.74 15.34 18.46
C VAL A 17 66.40 16.11 18.45
N TYR A 18 66.49 17.37 18.91
CA TYR A 18 65.52 18.41 18.56
C TYR A 18 65.51 18.63 17.03
N GLN A 19 64.57 17.99 16.33
CA GLN A 19 64.14 18.41 15.00
C GLN A 19 62.94 19.35 15.12
N ILE A 20 63.15 20.60 14.71
CA ILE A 20 62.14 21.62 14.46
C ILE A 20 61.27 21.18 13.27
N PRO A 21 59.94 21.17 13.38
CA PRO A 21 59.06 21.21 12.21
C PRO A 21 58.59 22.65 11.97
N GLU A 22 59.25 23.25 10.99
CA GLU A 22 58.70 24.06 9.89
C GLU A 22 57.72 25.19 10.22
N GLU A 23 58.27 26.39 10.09
CA GLU A 23 57.67 27.64 9.65
C GLU A 23 56.21 27.51 9.16
N ARG A 24 55.26 27.74 10.06
CA ARG A 24 53.95 28.27 9.65
C ARG A 24 54.16 29.73 9.29
N ASN A 25 54.21 29.98 7.98
CA ASN A 25 54.13 31.29 7.32
C ASN A 25 53.50 32.37 8.20
N PHE A 26 54.36 33.19 8.80
CA PHE A 26 54.02 34.39 9.56
C PHE A 26 53.92 35.58 8.59
N ALA A 27 53.09 35.43 7.57
CA ALA A 27 52.62 36.45 6.66
C ALA A 27 51.20 35.98 6.30
N GLU A 28 50.10 36.61 6.70
CA GLU A 28 49.83 38.02 6.93
C GLU A 28 48.86 38.12 8.13
N VAL A 29 49.32 38.63 9.27
CA VAL A 29 48.41 39.24 10.25
C VAL A 29 48.43 40.73 9.95
N LEU A 30 47.81 41.10 8.84
CA LEU A 30 47.45 42.49 8.60
C LEU A 30 46.24 42.79 9.48
N VAL A 31 46.52 43.56 10.53
CA VAL A 31 45.54 44.35 11.28
C VAL A 31 44.64 45.03 10.26
N THR A 32 43.44 44.49 10.03
CA THR A 32 42.39 45.16 9.28
C THR A 32 41.94 46.32 10.16
N GLY A 33 42.67 47.43 10.09
CA GLY A 33 42.19 48.70 10.58
C GLY A 33 40.82 48.95 9.98
N ASP A 34 39.91 49.43 10.81
CA ASP A 34 38.60 49.93 10.40
C ASP A 34 38.79 51.09 9.41
N GLN A 35 39.08 50.77 8.14
CA GLN A 35 38.80 51.66 7.04
C GLN A 35 37.28 51.71 6.95
N GLN A 36 36.71 52.71 7.60
CA GLN A 36 35.38 53.19 7.27
C GLN A 36 35.47 53.69 5.83
N ASP A 37 35.13 52.81 4.89
CA ASP A 37 34.92 53.14 3.49
C ASP A 37 33.69 54.06 3.41
N TYR A 38 33.93 55.36 3.56
CA TYR A 38 32.98 56.41 3.23
C TYR A 38 32.90 56.43 1.70
N GLY A 39 32.13 55.49 1.14
CA GLY A 39 32.05 55.26 -0.30
C GLY A 39 31.97 56.55 -1.11
N ASP A 40 32.53 56.47 -2.31
CA ASP A 40 32.75 57.56 -3.27
C ASP A 40 31.66 58.65 -3.23
N MET A 41 32.00 59.84 -2.72
CA MET A 41 31.07 60.97 -2.58
C MET A 41 30.59 61.54 -3.94
N GLU A 42 31.22 61.14 -5.05
CA GLU A 42 30.82 61.53 -6.40
C GLU A 42 29.78 60.58 -7.04
N GLU A 43 29.56 59.39 -6.47
CA GLU A 43 28.53 58.48 -6.96
C GLU A 43 27.14 58.92 -6.49
N GLY A 44 26.41 59.60 -7.38
CA GLY A 44 24.98 59.87 -7.19
C GLY A 44 24.20 58.60 -6.86
N ARG A 45 23.25 58.69 -5.92
CA ARG A 45 22.47 57.54 -5.41
C ARG A 45 21.88 56.71 -6.56
N LYS A 46 22.47 55.53 -6.80
CA LYS A 46 22.02 54.59 -7.84
C LYS A 46 20.53 54.27 -7.64
N ARG A 47 19.77 54.29 -8.73
CA ARG A 47 18.34 53.92 -8.69
C ARG A 47 18.21 52.51 -8.13
N ARG A 48 17.30 52.32 -7.16
CA ARG A 48 17.08 51.01 -6.54
C ARG A 48 16.63 50.02 -7.61
N HIS A 49 17.32 48.89 -7.70
CA HIS A 49 16.91 47.75 -8.52
C HIS A 49 15.52 47.28 -8.09
N ASN A 50 14.66 46.95 -9.06
CA ASN A 50 13.34 46.39 -8.77
C ASN A 50 13.51 45.02 -8.10
N ALA A 51 13.02 44.88 -6.87
CA ALA A 51 13.17 43.64 -6.13
C ALA A 51 12.40 42.49 -6.80
N ASP A 52 13.06 41.36 -7.00
CA ASP A 52 12.44 40.19 -7.61
C ASP A 52 11.21 39.72 -6.80
N PRO A 53 10.06 39.45 -7.43
CA PRO A 53 8.86 39.00 -6.71
C PRO A 53 9.08 37.72 -5.89
N LYS A 54 10.01 36.85 -6.29
CA LYS A 54 10.35 35.60 -5.58
C LYS A 54 11.09 35.84 -4.26
N SER A 55 11.79 36.97 -4.16
CA SER A 55 12.52 37.37 -2.94
C SER A 55 11.58 37.83 -1.81
N TRP A 56 10.33 38.17 -2.14
CA TRP A 56 9.35 38.65 -1.17
C TRP A 56 9.03 37.57 -0.14
N LYS A 57 9.09 37.92 1.16
CA LYS A 57 8.85 37.00 2.28
C LYS A 57 7.54 36.20 2.13
N ARG A 58 6.47 36.86 1.66
CA ARG A 58 5.16 36.24 1.41
C ARG A 58 5.21 35.19 0.29
N ASN A 59 5.85 35.51 -0.84
CA ASN A 59 5.96 34.60 -1.98
C ASN A 59 6.89 33.42 -1.67
N LYS A 60 7.97 33.67 -0.93
CA LYS A 60 8.87 32.62 -0.42
C LYS A 60 8.13 31.66 0.51
N ALA A 61 7.31 32.17 1.42
CA ALA A 61 6.48 31.33 2.31
C ALA A 61 5.39 30.56 1.54
N PHE A 62 4.78 31.16 0.53
CA PHE A 62 3.82 30.49 -0.35
C PHE A 62 4.47 29.32 -1.11
N LEU A 63 5.63 29.54 -1.74
CA LEU A 63 6.37 28.49 -2.45
C LEU A 63 6.77 27.34 -1.52
N LYS A 64 7.25 27.64 -0.31
CA LYS A 64 7.55 26.63 0.70
C LYS A 64 6.31 25.82 1.11
N ARG A 65 5.17 26.49 1.32
CA ARG A 65 3.89 25.83 1.63
C ARG A 65 3.43 24.89 0.51
N MET A 66 3.58 25.30 -0.75
CA MET A 66 3.18 24.51 -1.91
C MET A 66 4.09 23.28 -2.08
N ARG A 67 5.40 23.45 -1.91
CA ARG A 67 6.38 22.34 -1.90
C ARG A 67 6.24 21.43 -0.67
N GLY A 68 5.45 21.83 0.32
CA GLY A 68 5.28 21.08 1.56
C GLY A 68 6.49 21.15 2.48
N GLU A 69 7.37 22.13 2.31
CA GLU A 69 8.52 22.39 3.17
C GLU A 69 8.12 23.14 4.44
N GLU A 70 9.02 23.19 5.41
CA GLU A 70 8.85 24.01 6.61
C GLU A 70 8.88 25.51 6.27
N TYR A 71 7.91 26.25 6.82
CA TYR A 71 7.77 27.68 6.55
C TYR A 71 7.29 28.47 7.77
N LEU A 72 7.64 29.76 7.82
CA LEU A 72 7.14 30.69 8.84
C LEU A 72 5.69 31.06 8.52
N GLY A 73 4.78 30.68 9.39
CA GLY A 73 3.35 30.99 9.35
C GLY A 73 2.98 32.12 10.31
N TYR A 74 1.72 32.55 10.23
CA TYR A 74 1.18 33.60 11.10
C TYR A 74 0.59 33.02 12.39
N SER A 75 0.70 33.80 13.47
CA SER A 75 0.04 33.60 14.76
C SER A 75 -0.73 34.86 15.16
N LYS A 76 -1.82 34.67 15.92
CA LYS A 76 -2.57 35.76 16.55
C LYS A 76 -2.55 35.57 18.06
N PRO A 77 -1.54 36.10 18.77
CA PRO A 77 -1.59 36.15 20.23
C PRO A 77 -2.75 37.04 20.69
N LYS A 78 -3.31 36.77 21.86
CA LYS A 78 -4.53 37.42 22.38
C LYS A 78 -4.39 38.95 22.49
N ASP A 79 -3.17 39.42 22.79
CA ASP A 79 -2.90 40.83 23.12
C ASP A 79 -1.95 41.55 22.13
N ARG A 80 -1.54 40.90 21.02
CA ARG A 80 -0.66 41.54 20.02
C ARG A 80 -1.19 41.38 18.59
N LYS A 81 -0.67 42.24 17.70
CA LYS A 81 -0.94 42.14 16.25
C LYS A 81 -0.40 40.82 15.70
N PHE A 82 -0.92 40.38 14.56
CA PHE A 82 -0.47 39.17 13.88
C PHE A 82 1.04 39.20 13.64
N GLN A 83 1.75 38.15 14.06
CA GLN A 83 3.19 37.99 13.84
C GLN A 83 3.43 36.76 12.97
N GLN A 84 4.51 36.79 12.16
CA GLN A 84 4.92 35.67 11.31
C GLN A 84 6.07 34.91 11.98
N ASP A 85 5.79 34.32 13.13
CA ASP A 85 6.75 33.78 14.09
C ASP A 85 6.68 32.24 14.21
N ILE A 86 5.51 31.64 13.97
CA ILE A 86 5.33 30.19 14.13
C ILE A 86 5.89 29.42 12.94
N VAL A 87 6.86 28.55 13.21
CA VAL A 87 7.35 27.58 12.24
C VAL A 87 6.31 26.48 12.02
N ARG A 88 5.84 26.31 10.78
CA ARG A 88 4.90 25.26 10.37
C ARG A 88 5.69 24.10 9.77
N GLN A 89 5.54 22.92 10.37
CA GLN A 89 6.23 21.70 9.93
C GLN A 89 5.94 21.34 8.47
N ALA A 90 6.91 20.67 7.84
CA ALA A 90 6.79 20.13 6.50
C ALA A 90 5.60 19.15 6.38
N ARG A 91 4.89 19.17 5.25
CA ARG A 91 3.77 18.26 4.95
C ARG A 91 4.33 16.86 4.72
N ARG A 92 3.99 15.92 5.61
CA ARG A 92 4.22 14.49 5.42
C ARG A 92 2.87 13.79 5.30
N LEU A 93 2.74 12.87 4.35
CA LEU A 93 1.57 12.00 4.26
C LEU A 93 1.48 11.18 5.55
N ARG A 94 0.42 11.42 6.30
CA ARG A 94 0.10 10.64 7.50
C ARG A 94 -0.53 9.31 7.09
N PRO A 95 -0.53 8.30 7.98
CA PRO A 95 -1.31 7.09 7.75
C PRO A 95 -2.77 7.44 7.42
N THR A 96 -3.39 6.62 6.59
CA THR A 96 -4.77 6.87 6.17
C THR A 96 -5.70 6.91 7.38
N CYS A 97 -6.65 7.84 7.38
CA CYS A 97 -7.61 7.98 8.46
C CYS A 97 -8.40 6.68 8.68
N VAL A 98 -8.45 6.21 9.93
CA VAL A 98 -9.17 4.99 10.35
C VAL A 98 -10.58 5.25 10.86
N SER A 99 -11.04 6.50 10.83
CA SER A 99 -12.38 6.86 11.31
C SER A 99 -13.46 6.12 10.52
N ASN A 100 -14.58 5.81 11.19
CA ASN A 100 -15.71 5.16 10.54
C ASN A 100 -16.29 6.00 9.39
N PHE A 101 -16.20 7.32 9.48
CA PHE A 101 -16.56 8.23 8.39
C PHE A 101 -15.71 7.98 7.14
N CYS A 102 -14.38 7.93 7.28
CA CYS A 102 -13.48 7.70 6.14
C CYS A 102 -13.64 6.29 5.56
N LYS A 103 -13.88 5.27 6.39
CA LYS A 103 -14.21 3.90 5.93
C LYS A 103 -15.51 3.89 5.10
N LYS A 104 -16.56 4.55 5.58
CA LYS A 104 -17.84 4.66 4.86
C LYS A 104 -17.70 5.45 3.56
N SER A 105 -16.99 6.58 3.59
CA SER A 105 -16.74 7.42 2.42
C SER A 105 -16.01 6.65 1.31
N LYS A 106 -14.97 5.87 1.64
CA LYS A 106 -14.29 5.00 0.66
C LYS A 106 -15.24 3.98 0.02
N LYS A 107 -16.08 3.33 0.84
CA LYS A 107 -17.09 2.38 0.33
C LYS A 107 -18.13 3.06 -0.57
N ASN A 108 -18.56 4.26 -0.19
CA ASN A 108 -19.53 5.03 -0.99
C ASN A 108 -18.92 5.47 -2.33
N ARG A 109 -17.66 5.89 -2.34
CA ARG A 109 -16.95 6.22 -3.58
C ARG A 109 -16.90 5.03 -4.55
N ALA A 110 -16.52 3.85 -4.05
CA ALA A 110 -16.52 2.63 -4.86
C ALA A 110 -17.92 2.23 -5.37
N ARG A 111 -18.98 2.49 -4.60
CA ARG A 111 -20.37 2.27 -5.06
C ARG A 111 -20.77 3.25 -6.16
N GLN A 112 -20.38 4.52 -6.01
CA GLN A 112 -20.67 5.56 -6.98
C GLN A 112 -19.93 5.31 -8.31
N GLU A 113 -18.65 4.92 -8.26
CA GLU A 113 -17.88 4.48 -9.43
C GLU A 113 -18.60 3.33 -10.16
N LYS A 114 -19.06 2.31 -9.43
CA LYS A 114 -19.82 1.19 -10.00
C LYS A 114 -21.14 1.62 -10.65
N GLU A 115 -21.85 2.59 -10.08
CA GLU A 115 -23.08 3.12 -10.66
C GLU A 115 -22.82 3.93 -11.94
N GLU A 116 -21.74 4.71 -11.96
CA GLU A 116 -21.30 5.44 -13.14
C GLU A 116 -20.90 4.49 -14.27
N ASP A 117 -20.18 3.41 -13.95
CA ASP A 117 -19.80 2.39 -14.93
C ASP A 117 -21.03 1.68 -15.52
N LYS A 118 -22.05 1.38 -14.69
CA LYS A 118 -23.34 0.86 -15.17
C LYS A 118 -24.05 1.82 -16.11
N LYS A 119 -24.04 3.13 -15.81
CA LYS A 119 -24.66 4.16 -16.65
C LYS A 119 -23.93 4.30 -17.99
N LYS A 120 -22.60 4.26 -17.98
CA LYS A 120 -21.77 4.29 -19.21
C LYS A 120 -21.95 3.04 -20.06
N ALA A 121 -22.08 1.86 -19.43
CA ALA A 121 -22.40 0.62 -20.11
C ALA A 121 -23.80 0.68 -20.76
N ALA A 122 -24.80 1.24 -20.07
CA ALA A 122 -26.14 1.44 -20.64
C ALA A 122 -26.18 2.44 -21.79
N ALA A 123 -25.29 3.45 -21.77
CA ALA A 123 -25.12 4.39 -22.87
C ALA A 123 -24.36 3.80 -24.09
N GLY A 124 -23.85 2.57 -23.98
CA GLY A 124 -23.12 1.90 -25.06
C GLY A 124 -21.69 2.41 -25.27
N GLU A 125 -21.19 3.28 -24.39
CA GLU A 125 -19.82 3.83 -24.46
C GLU A 125 -18.74 2.81 -24.07
N PHE A 126 -19.12 1.70 -23.41
CA PHE A 126 -18.17 0.70 -22.91
C PHE A 126 -18.69 -0.72 -23.09
N ILE A 127 -17.88 -1.60 -23.69
CA ILE A 127 -18.13 -3.04 -23.76
C ILE A 127 -17.54 -3.67 -22.51
N LEU A 128 -18.37 -3.99 -21.52
CA LEU A 128 -17.94 -4.78 -20.35
C LEU A 128 -17.56 -6.18 -20.83
N LEU A 129 -16.28 -6.54 -20.71
CA LEU A 129 -15.81 -7.91 -20.82
C LEU A 129 -16.54 -8.74 -19.76
N THR A 130 -17.16 -9.84 -20.18
CA THR A 130 -18.05 -10.76 -19.46
C THR A 130 -17.50 -11.39 -18.18
N VAL A 131 -16.30 -11.01 -17.74
CA VAL A 131 -15.58 -11.56 -16.59
C VAL A 131 -16.29 -11.21 -15.27
N ASP A 132 -16.94 -10.04 -15.18
CA ASP A 132 -17.61 -9.61 -13.95
C ASP A 132 -18.94 -10.35 -13.67
N LEU A 133 -19.54 -10.99 -14.67
CA LEU A 133 -20.78 -11.77 -14.48
C LEU A 133 -20.49 -13.09 -13.72
N GLU A 134 -19.30 -13.66 -13.92
CA GLU A 134 -18.87 -14.89 -13.24
C GLU A 134 -18.54 -14.63 -11.76
N ALA A 135 -18.01 -13.44 -11.43
CA ALA A 135 -17.70 -13.05 -10.06
C ALA A 135 -18.95 -12.95 -9.16
N VAL A 136 -20.11 -12.54 -9.71
CA VAL A 136 -21.37 -12.51 -8.95
C VAL A 136 -21.87 -13.93 -8.66
N LYS A 137 -21.64 -14.88 -9.58
CA LYS A 137 -22.04 -16.28 -9.40
C LYS A 137 -21.19 -17.01 -8.35
N ASN A 138 -19.91 -16.64 -8.23
CA ASN A 138 -19.01 -17.16 -7.20
C ASN A 138 -19.38 -16.66 -5.78
N GLN A 139 -20.00 -15.49 -5.66
CA GLN A 139 -20.28 -14.86 -4.36
C GLN A 139 -21.27 -15.67 -3.49
N GLU A 140 -22.22 -16.37 -4.11
CA GLU A 140 -23.14 -17.26 -3.40
C GLU A 140 -22.42 -18.52 -2.91
N CYS A 141 -21.54 -19.09 -3.74
CA CYS A 141 -20.72 -20.25 -3.39
C CYS A 141 -19.77 -19.93 -2.22
N ASP A 142 -19.15 -18.75 -2.25
CA ASP A 142 -18.26 -18.26 -1.19
C ASP A 142 -19.00 -18.12 0.15
N SER A 143 -20.27 -17.69 0.10
CA SER A 143 -21.09 -17.53 1.31
C SER A 143 -21.39 -18.87 1.98
N VAL A 144 -21.73 -19.90 1.21
CA VAL A 144 -21.99 -21.26 1.71
C VAL A 144 -20.70 -21.86 2.25
N HIS A 145 -19.61 -21.78 1.49
CA HIS A 145 -18.31 -22.32 1.87
C HIS A 145 -17.83 -21.76 3.22
N SER A 146 -17.92 -20.44 3.41
CA SER A 146 -17.52 -19.78 4.65
C SER A 146 -18.28 -20.27 5.90
N THR A 147 -19.58 -20.60 5.75
CA THR A 147 -20.39 -21.10 6.87
C THR A 147 -20.04 -22.53 7.25
N ILE A 148 -19.77 -23.37 6.26
CA ILE A 148 -19.38 -24.77 6.43
C ILE A 148 -17.98 -24.83 7.06
N GLU A 149 -17.01 -24.09 6.53
CA GLU A 149 -15.64 -24.03 7.06
C GLU A 149 -15.60 -23.66 8.55
N ARG A 150 -16.44 -22.70 8.96
CA ARG A 150 -16.51 -22.27 10.37
C ARG A 150 -16.95 -23.41 11.30
N LYS A 151 -17.78 -24.33 10.83
CA LYS A 151 -18.19 -25.51 11.60
C LYS A 151 -17.20 -26.66 11.52
N LEU A 152 -16.45 -26.77 10.42
CA LEU A 152 -15.41 -27.79 10.23
C LEU A 152 -14.18 -27.57 11.13
N LYS A 153 -13.76 -26.32 11.37
CA LYS A 153 -12.49 -25.99 12.07
C LYS A 153 -12.35 -26.52 13.50
N ASN A 154 -13.42 -26.96 14.15
CA ASN A 154 -13.42 -27.43 15.55
C ASN A 154 -14.05 -28.83 15.71
N ARG A 155 -14.09 -29.63 14.64
CA ARG A 155 -14.65 -30.99 14.67
C ARG A 155 -13.66 -31.97 14.05
N GLU A 156 -13.47 -33.10 14.69
CA GLU A 156 -12.76 -34.24 14.12
C GLU A 156 -13.71 -34.99 13.19
N ILE A 157 -13.25 -35.26 11.97
CA ILE A 157 -14.06 -35.91 10.93
C ILE A 157 -13.43 -37.26 10.63
N ASN A 158 -14.13 -38.31 11.04
CA ASN A 158 -13.63 -39.68 10.91
C ASN A 158 -14.27 -40.41 9.73
N LEU A 159 -15.49 -40.00 9.33
CA LEU A 159 -16.25 -40.66 8.27
C LEU A 159 -16.70 -39.65 7.20
N PRO A 160 -16.71 -40.01 5.91
CA PRO A 160 -17.25 -39.16 4.84
C PRO A 160 -18.72 -38.73 5.09
N SER A 161 -19.51 -39.59 5.73
CA SER A 161 -20.89 -39.30 6.11
C SER A 161 -21.02 -38.12 7.07
N ASP A 162 -20.00 -37.85 7.89
CA ASP A 162 -20.00 -36.74 8.85
C ASP A 162 -19.95 -35.38 8.14
N TYR A 163 -19.40 -35.31 6.92
CA TYR A 163 -19.45 -34.07 6.13
C TYR A 163 -20.89 -33.68 5.77
N VAL A 164 -21.76 -34.66 5.55
CA VAL A 164 -23.17 -34.42 5.21
C VAL A 164 -23.90 -33.82 6.40
N THR A 165 -23.68 -34.34 7.61
CA THR A 165 -24.31 -33.83 8.84
C THR A 165 -23.81 -32.44 9.18
N ILE A 166 -22.49 -32.21 9.09
CA ILE A 166 -21.89 -30.88 9.34
C ILE A 166 -22.41 -29.84 8.34
N THR A 167 -22.56 -30.22 7.06
CA THR A 167 -23.06 -29.31 6.03
C THR A 167 -24.51 -28.91 6.30
N LYS A 168 -25.37 -29.85 6.70
CA LYS A 168 -26.77 -29.56 7.09
C LYS A 168 -26.83 -28.62 8.30
N GLU A 169 -25.96 -28.84 9.29
CA GLU A 169 -25.87 -28.03 10.52
C GLU A 169 -25.19 -26.67 10.35
N ALA A 170 -24.52 -26.43 9.21
CA ALA A 170 -23.71 -25.23 9.00
C ALA A 170 -24.51 -23.92 9.12
N ARG A 171 -25.79 -23.96 8.74
CA ARG A 171 -26.70 -22.83 8.77
C ARG A 171 -27.85 -23.09 9.74
N SER A 172 -27.97 -22.24 10.75
CA SER A 172 -29.04 -22.31 11.76
C SER A 172 -30.42 -21.99 11.19
N THR A 173 -30.48 -21.09 10.20
CA THR A 173 -31.73 -20.58 9.62
C THR A 173 -31.85 -21.14 8.21
N ASN A 174 -32.79 -22.07 7.98
CA ASN A 174 -32.91 -22.87 6.75
C ASN A 174 -31.64 -23.70 6.46
N PRO A 175 -31.52 -24.89 7.10
CA PRO A 175 -30.45 -25.85 6.87
C PRO A 175 -30.22 -26.17 5.39
N TYR A 176 -28.98 -26.45 5.01
CA TYR A 176 -28.65 -26.85 3.64
C TYR A 176 -29.12 -28.26 3.34
N GLU A 177 -29.49 -28.53 2.08
CA GLU A 177 -29.71 -29.89 1.60
C GLU A 177 -28.37 -30.45 1.12
N ALA A 178 -27.90 -31.52 1.77
CA ALA A 178 -26.69 -32.23 1.40
C ALA A 178 -27.06 -33.66 0.98
N ILE A 179 -26.70 -34.00 -0.26
CA ILE A 179 -26.92 -35.29 -0.89
C ILE A 179 -25.57 -36.01 -0.93
N ASN A 180 -25.55 -37.26 -0.45
CA ASN A 180 -24.36 -38.10 -0.61
C ASN A 180 -24.33 -38.63 -2.05
N VAL A 181 -23.17 -38.55 -2.69
CA VAL A 181 -23.04 -38.96 -4.08
C VAL A 181 -22.72 -40.44 -4.12
N ASP A 182 -23.70 -41.25 -4.54
CA ASP A 182 -23.50 -42.67 -4.75
C ASP A 182 -22.76 -42.95 -6.07
N HIS A 183 -22.14 -44.13 -6.17
CA HIS A 183 -21.44 -44.55 -7.39
C HIS A 183 -22.36 -44.64 -8.61
N GLU A 184 -23.68 -44.65 -8.42
CA GLU A 184 -24.68 -44.54 -9.50
C GLU A 184 -24.59 -43.22 -10.28
N PHE A 185 -24.07 -42.16 -9.67
CA PHE A 185 -23.78 -40.90 -10.37
C PHE A 185 -22.78 -41.10 -11.52
N VAL A 186 -21.84 -42.05 -11.34
CA VAL A 186 -20.85 -42.36 -12.38
C VAL A 186 -21.53 -43.24 -13.43
N LYS A 187 -21.86 -42.64 -14.58
CA LYS A 187 -22.40 -43.38 -15.72
C LYS A 187 -21.42 -44.48 -16.15
N ASP A 188 -21.92 -45.71 -16.22
CA ASP A 188 -21.14 -46.83 -16.75
C ASP A 188 -21.03 -46.70 -18.29
N TYR A 189 -19.86 -46.24 -18.74
CA TYR A 189 -19.53 -46.09 -20.16
C TYR A 189 -19.17 -47.41 -20.84
N ALA A 190 -19.18 -48.55 -20.14
CA ALA A 190 -19.13 -49.85 -20.81
C ALA A 190 -20.43 -50.15 -21.58
N ARG A 191 -21.54 -49.53 -21.18
CA ARG A 191 -22.85 -49.69 -21.85
C ARG A 191 -22.92 -48.79 -23.09
N PRO A 192 -23.29 -49.35 -24.27
CA PRO A 192 -23.34 -48.58 -25.53
C PRO A 192 -24.35 -47.42 -25.49
N GLU A 193 -25.39 -47.50 -24.67
CA GLU A 193 -26.39 -46.45 -24.45
C GLU A 193 -25.79 -45.16 -23.84
N ASN A 194 -24.77 -45.30 -23.00
CA ASN A 194 -24.10 -44.17 -22.33
C ASN A 194 -22.93 -43.60 -23.15
N MET A 195 -22.52 -44.30 -24.21
CA MET A 195 -21.38 -43.94 -25.07
C MET A 195 -21.78 -43.15 -26.31
N LEU A 196 -23.01 -43.33 -26.82
CA LEU A 196 -23.36 -42.84 -28.16
C LEU A 196 -24.54 -41.86 -28.13
N TYR A 197 -24.22 -40.57 -28.10
CA TYR A 197 -25.18 -39.55 -28.53
C TYR A 197 -25.13 -39.44 -30.06
N LYS A 198 -26.26 -39.72 -30.73
CA LYS A 198 -26.39 -39.66 -32.21
C LYS A 198 -26.08 -38.27 -32.78
N SER A 199 -26.35 -37.20 -32.01
CA SER A 199 -25.90 -35.84 -32.30
C SER A 199 -25.98 -34.98 -31.05
N ILE A 200 -24.98 -34.14 -30.82
CA ILE A 200 -24.98 -33.16 -29.73
C ILE A 200 -25.50 -31.84 -30.28
N ARG A 201 -26.64 -31.34 -29.78
CA ARG A 201 -27.19 -30.03 -30.18
C ARG A 201 -27.28 -29.11 -28.95
N PRO A 202 -27.05 -27.80 -29.09
CA PRO A 202 -27.31 -26.83 -28.02
C PRO A 202 -28.82 -26.83 -27.76
N GLY A 203 -29.25 -27.43 -26.65
CA GLY A 203 -30.67 -27.50 -26.30
C GLY A 203 -31.27 -26.11 -26.12
N ARG A 204 -32.51 -25.92 -26.56
CA ARG A 204 -33.28 -24.67 -26.42
C ARG A 204 -34.38 -24.77 -25.36
N LYS A 205 -34.81 -25.98 -25.00
CA LYS A 205 -35.87 -26.27 -24.03
C LYS A 205 -35.34 -27.06 -22.84
N ALA A 206 -36.01 -26.92 -21.70
CA ALA A 206 -35.71 -27.73 -20.51
C ALA A 206 -35.96 -29.23 -20.81
N ARG A 207 -35.01 -30.09 -20.43
CA ARG A 207 -34.93 -31.54 -20.75
C ARG A 207 -34.47 -31.90 -22.16
N ASP A 208 -34.05 -30.94 -22.97
CA ASP A 208 -33.30 -31.29 -24.18
C ASP A 208 -32.00 -32.01 -23.76
N PRO A 209 -31.52 -33.01 -24.53
CA PRO A 209 -30.22 -33.64 -24.31
C PRO A 209 -29.10 -32.61 -24.51
N GLN A 210 -28.83 -31.88 -23.44
CA GLN A 210 -27.80 -30.85 -23.37
C GLN A 210 -26.51 -31.43 -22.79
N VAL A 211 -25.42 -30.81 -23.21
CA VAL A 211 -24.09 -31.07 -22.71
C VAL A 211 -23.95 -30.41 -21.33
N VAL A 212 -24.42 -31.08 -20.28
CA VAL A 212 -24.23 -30.60 -18.90
C VAL A 212 -23.06 -31.35 -18.24
N ASP A 213 -22.90 -32.64 -18.55
CA ASP A 213 -21.83 -33.49 -17.99
C ASP A 213 -20.92 -34.00 -19.12
N ARG A 214 -19.68 -33.50 -19.22
CA ARG A 214 -18.66 -34.03 -20.14
C ARG A 214 -17.50 -34.66 -19.39
N VAL A 215 -17.31 -35.96 -19.58
CA VAL A 215 -15.97 -36.55 -19.74
C VAL A 215 -16.00 -37.30 -21.07
N ILE A 216 -15.25 -36.80 -22.05
CA ILE A 216 -15.13 -37.42 -23.38
C ILE A 216 -13.85 -38.26 -23.36
N LYS A 217 -13.96 -39.58 -23.53
CA LYS A 217 -12.79 -40.44 -23.74
C LYS A 217 -12.28 -40.21 -25.16
N TYR A 218 -11.08 -39.63 -25.29
CA TYR A 218 -10.40 -39.56 -26.58
C TYR A 218 -10.06 -40.98 -27.04
N ASN A 219 -10.51 -41.34 -28.24
CA ASN A 219 -10.08 -42.58 -28.88
C ASN A 219 -8.64 -42.37 -29.35
N THR A 220 -7.70 -43.15 -28.80
CA THR A 220 -6.26 -43.03 -29.12
C THR A 220 -5.87 -43.73 -30.43
N MET A 221 -6.84 -44.19 -31.22
CA MET A 221 -6.60 -44.95 -32.46
C MET A 221 -7.20 -44.24 -33.66
N THR A 222 -6.42 -43.37 -34.31
CA THR A 222 -6.16 -43.21 -35.77
C THR A 222 -5.74 -41.77 -36.10
N ILE A 223 -4.45 -41.61 -36.43
CA ILE A 223 -3.95 -40.55 -37.32
C ILE A 223 -3.87 -41.18 -38.71
#